data_AF-A0A5J6PS29-F1
#
_entry.id   AF-A0A5J6PS29-F1
#
_cell.length_a   1.000
_cell.length_b   1.000
_cell.length_c   1.000
_cell.angle_alpha   90.00
_cell.angle_beta   90.00
_cell.angle_gamma   90.00
#
_symmetry.space_group_name_H-M   'P 1'
#
loop_
_entity.id
_entity.type
_entity.pdbx_description
1 polymer ?
#
loop_
_entity_poly.entity_id
_entity_poly.type
_entity_poly.pdbx_seq_one_letter_code
_entity_poly.pdbx_strand_id
1 'polypeptide(L)'
;MLITFIIIFVGLGYWFFLMYVNSRVQGFLDELYKYPELYKKAGKPSDTYFFWEFIRLKYKFAIFLYKNKEVPPPLQFDSKEYNSIRFLVKLSLFLEWTRGLVIILVLILSQLLYSYN
;
A
#
# COMPACT_ATOMS: atom_id res chain seq x y z
N MET A 1 -26.74 4.22 -11.97
CA MET A 1 -26.35 5.46 -11.24
C MET A 1 -25.87 5.17 -9.82
N LEU A 2 -26.65 4.52 -8.95
CA LEU A 2 -26.25 4.21 -7.56
C LEU A 2 -24.92 3.43 -7.45
N ILE A 3 -24.75 2.37 -8.26
CA ILE A 3 -23.52 1.57 -8.30
C ILE A 3 -22.30 2.42 -8.66
N THR A 4 -22.44 3.32 -9.63
CA THR A 4 -21.38 4.25 -10.05
C THR A 4 -20.95 5.16 -8.90
N PHE A 5 -21.90 5.71 -8.13
CA PHE A 5 -21.59 6.51 -6.95
C PHE A 5 -20.84 5.71 -5.88
N ILE A 6 -21.26 4.46 -5.62
CA ILE A 6 -20.57 3.58 -4.66
C ILE A 6 -19.13 3.34 -5.10
N ILE A 7 -18.90 3.02 -6.38
CA ILE A 7 -17.55 2.80 -6.91
C ILE A 7 -16.67 4.04 -6.74
N ILE A 8 -17.19 5.21 -7.09
CA ILE A 8 -16.46 6.49 -6.94
C ILE A 8 -16.13 6.74 -5.46
N PHE A 9 -17.11 6.57 -4.56
CA PHE A 9 -16.91 6.83 -3.14
C PHE A 9 -15.89 5.88 -2.51
N VAL A 10 -15.93 4.59 -2.86
CA VAL A 10 -14.93 3.60 -2.46
C VAL A 10 -13.55 3.95 -3.01
N GLY A 11 -13.47 4.35 -4.28
CA GLY A 11 -12.22 4.78 -4.91
C GLY A 11 -11.60 6.00 -4.23
N LEU A 12 -12.41 7.02 -3.94
CA LEU A 12 -11.97 8.21 -3.19
C LEU A 12 -11.57 7.86 -1.76
N GLY A 13 -12.35 7.03 -1.06
CA GLY A 13 -12.02 6.58 0.29
C GLY A 13 -10.69 5.84 0.33
N TYR A 14 -10.45 4.96 -0.65
CA TYR A 14 -9.16 4.27 -0.80
C TYR A 14 -8.01 5.24 -1.07
N TRP A 15 -8.24 6.25 -1.91
CA TRP A 15 -7.26 7.26 -2.24
C TRP A 15 -6.89 8.14 -1.04
N PHE A 16 -7.87 8.58 -0.25
CA PHE A 16 -7.64 9.27 1.03
C PHE A 16 -6.92 8.39 2.05
N PHE A 17 -7.29 7.11 2.12
CA PHE A 17 -6.59 6.14 2.95
C PHE A 17 -5.11 6.05 2.57
N LEU A 18 -4.77 5.94 1.29
CA LEU A 18 -3.36 5.91 0.86
C LEU A 18 -2.60 7.19 1.19
N MET A 19 -3.24 8.36 1.09
CA MET A 19 -2.64 9.62 1.55
C MET A 19 -2.38 9.61 3.05
N TYR A 20 -3.32 9.12 3.85
CA TYR A 20 -3.14 8.95 5.29
C TYR A 20 -2.00 7.97 5.62
N VAL A 21 -1.91 6.82 4.93
CA VAL A 21 -0.77 5.91 5.11
C VAL A 21 0.53 6.61 4.74
N ASN A 22 0.56 7.36 3.63
CA ASN A 22 1.74 8.10 3.20
C ASN A 22 2.21 9.12 4.24
N SER A 23 1.29 9.86 4.86
CA SER A 23 1.62 10.85 5.89
C SER A 23 2.16 10.19 7.16
N ARG A 24 1.62 9.02 7.56
CA ARG A 24 2.10 8.29 8.75
C ARG A 24 3.50 7.71 8.56
N VAL A 25 3.94 7.49 7.32
CA VAL A 25 5.24 6.87 7.01
C VAL A 25 6.36 7.89 6.81
N GLN A 26 6.06 9.19 6.69
CA GLN A 26 7.06 10.24 6.47
C GLN A 26 8.18 10.25 7.53
N GLY A 27 7.83 10.25 8.82
CA GLY A 27 8.84 10.24 9.88
C GLY A 27 9.75 9.01 9.85
N PHE A 28 9.23 7.87 9.38
CA PHE A 28 10.05 6.67 9.17
C PHE A 28 10.94 6.79 7.93
N LEU A 29 10.46 7.43 6.85
CA LEU A 29 11.25 7.70 5.65
C LEU A 29 12.42 8.64 5.94
N ASP A 30 12.17 9.70 6.72
CA ASP A 30 13.20 10.65 7.15
C ASP A 30 14.35 9.94 7.88
N GLU A 31 14.01 9.00 8.76
CA GLU A 31 15.00 8.17 9.45
C GLU A 31 15.70 7.19 8.49
N LEU A 32 14.94 6.58 7.57
CA LEU A 32 15.47 5.65 6.57
C LEU A 32 16.48 6.32 5.62
N TYR A 33 16.26 7.59 5.26
CA TYR A 33 17.17 8.35 4.39
C TYR A 33 18.56 8.55 4.98
N LYS A 34 18.69 8.52 6.32
CA LYS A 34 19.99 8.60 7.01
C LYS A 34 20.86 7.35 6.78
N TYR A 35 20.28 6.24 6.35
CA TYR A 35 20.97 4.96 6.18
C TYR A 35 20.85 4.45 4.73
N PRO A 36 21.76 4.85 3.81
CA PRO A 36 21.67 4.58 2.38
C PRO A 36 21.53 3.09 2.02
N GLU A 37 22.17 2.20 2.77
CA GLU A 37 22.10 0.75 2.53
C GLU A 37 20.73 0.17 2.88
N LEU A 38 20.11 0.61 3.98
CA LEU A 38 18.74 0.23 4.31
C LEU A 38 17.73 0.85 3.34
N TYR A 39 17.93 2.11 2.96
CA TYR A 39 17.10 2.79 1.97
C TYR A 39 17.09 2.07 0.61
N LYS A 40 18.27 1.61 0.15
CA LYS A 40 18.38 0.76 -1.05
C LYS A 40 17.63 -0.57 -0.88
N LYS A 41 17.77 -1.25 0.26
CA LYS A 41 17.06 -2.51 0.56
C LYS A 41 15.54 -2.33 0.61
N ALA A 42 15.07 -1.18 1.09
CA ALA A 42 13.66 -0.79 1.08
C ALA A 42 13.14 -0.48 -0.33
N GLY A 43 14.00 -0.46 -1.36
CA GLY A 43 13.62 -0.23 -2.75
C GLY A 43 13.60 1.24 -3.17
N LYS A 44 14.25 2.12 -2.39
CA LYS A 44 14.33 3.57 -2.61
C LYS A 44 12.95 4.26 -2.71
N PRO A 45 12.08 4.14 -1.69
CA PRO A 45 10.77 4.79 -1.70
C PRO A 45 10.88 6.32 -1.78
N SER A 46 10.05 6.94 -2.62
CA SER A 46 9.85 8.39 -2.62
C SER A 46 8.97 8.85 -1.46
N ASP A 47 8.97 10.16 -1.19
CA ASP A 47 8.09 10.82 -0.21
C ASP A 47 6.60 10.62 -0.49
N THR A 48 6.25 10.18 -1.70
CA THR A 48 4.87 10.00 -2.17
C THR A 48 4.59 8.53 -2.51
N TYR A 49 5.40 7.62 -2.00
CA TYR A 49 5.41 6.21 -2.36
C TYR A 49 4.02 5.57 -2.34
N PHE A 50 3.24 5.72 -1.26
CA PHE A 50 1.93 5.07 -1.13
C PHE A 50 0.89 5.64 -2.09
N PHE A 51 1.14 6.84 -2.61
CA PHE A 51 0.24 7.52 -3.54
C PHE A 51 0.59 7.21 -5.01
N TRP A 52 1.87 7.29 -5.40
CA TRP A 52 2.28 7.15 -6.80
C TRP A 52 2.87 5.79 -7.16
N GLU A 53 3.68 5.22 -6.28
CA GLU A 53 4.47 4.02 -6.61
C GLU A 53 3.72 2.74 -6.25
N PHE A 54 3.03 2.75 -5.12
CA PHE A 54 2.28 1.62 -4.60
C PHE A 54 1.16 1.21 -5.56
N ILE A 55 0.39 2.17 -6.08
CA ILE A 55 -0.69 1.93 -7.07
C ILE A 55 -0.12 1.40 -8.41
N ARG A 56 1.14 1.73 -8.73
CA ARG A 56 1.88 1.21 -9.90
C ARG A 56 2.53 -0.15 -9.64
N LEU A 57 2.07 -0.87 -8.62
CA LEU A 57 2.52 -2.22 -8.25
C LEU A 57 3.99 -2.28 -7.77
N LYS A 58 4.61 -1.15 -7.41
CA LYS A 58 5.99 -1.13 -6.90
C LYS A 58 6.05 -1.48 -5.41
N TYR A 59 5.72 -2.70 -5.02
CA TYR A 59 5.51 -3.08 -3.62
C TYR A 59 6.78 -3.27 -2.76
N LYS A 60 7.98 -2.95 -3.26
CA LYS A 60 9.24 -3.23 -2.55
C LYS A 60 9.28 -2.66 -1.13
N PHE A 61 8.89 -1.40 -0.95
CA PHE A 61 8.91 -0.76 0.38
C PHE A 61 7.81 -1.30 1.30
N ALA A 62 6.60 -1.50 0.79
CA ALA A 62 5.52 -2.13 1.56
C ALA A 62 5.92 -3.56 2.02
N ILE A 63 6.55 -4.34 1.15
CA ILE A 63 7.06 -5.69 1.47
C ILE A 63 8.21 -5.60 2.48
N PHE A 64 9.09 -4.61 2.37
CA PHE A 64 10.15 -4.38 3.35
C PHE A 64 9.57 -4.16 4.75
N LEU A 65 8.57 -3.28 4.89
CA LEU A 65 7.88 -3.03 6.16
C LEU A 65 7.07 -4.25 6.64
N TYR A 66 6.52 -5.03 5.72
CA TYR A 66 5.82 -6.27 6.07
C TYR A 66 6.77 -7.30 6.70
N LYS A 67 7.92 -7.54 6.05
CA LYS A 67 8.91 -8.56 6.43
C LYS A 67 9.64 -8.24 7.72
N ASN A 68 10.00 -6.97 7.96
CA ASN A 68 10.67 -6.57 9.19
C ASN A 68 9.62 -6.43 10.30
N LYS A 69 9.64 -7.32 11.30
CA LYS A 69 8.66 -7.29 12.39
C LYS A 69 8.89 -6.17 13.38
N GLU A 70 10.15 -5.85 13.58
CA GLU A 70 10.65 -4.82 14.48
C GLU A 70 11.40 -3.76 13.67
N VAL A 71 11.66 -2.62 14.30
CA VAL A 71 12.40 -1.52 13.68
C VAL A 71 13.78 -2.05 13.26
N PRO A 72 14.13 -2.03 11.96
CA PRO A 72 15.40 -2.57 11.50
C PRO A 72 16.57 -1.75 12.06
N PRO A 73 17.55 -2.37 12.74
CA PRO A 73 18.76 -1.66 13.14
C PRO A 73 19.50 -1.11 11.91
N PRO A 74 20.13 0.06 11.99
CA PRO A 74 20.31 0.93 13.16
C PRO A 74 19.26 2.05 13.33
N LEU A 75 18.08 1.95 12.71
CA LEU A 75 17.08 3.02 12.74
C LEU A 75 16.64 3.34 14.18
N GLN A 76 16.67 4.62 14.55
CA GLN A 76 16.14 5.09 15.83
C GLN A 76 14.72 5.60 15.62
N PHE A 77 13.76 4.68 15.66
CA PHE A 77 12.34 5.00 15.46
C PHE A 77 11.49 4.37 16.56
N ASP A 78 10.40 5.02 16.94
CA ASP A 78 9.52 4.53 17.99
C ASP A 78 8.85 3.20 17.58
N SER A 79 9.02 2.17 18.40
CA SER A 79 8.50 0.82 18.11
C SER A 79 6.98 0.78 18.05
N LYS A 80 6.28 1.62 18.82
CA LYS A 80 4.81 1.66 18.82
C LYS A 80 4.30 2.30 17.53
N GLU A 81 4.89 3.42 17.12
CA GLU A 81 4.58 4.07 15.84
C GLU A 81 4.93 3.17 14.65
N TYR A 82 6.07 2.48 14.70
CA TYR A 82 6.46 1.51 13.68
C TYR A 82 5.41 0.40 13.52
N ASN A 83 4.92 -0.16 14.62
CA ASN A 83 3.88 -1.18 14.57
C ASN A 83 2.56 -0.65 14.00
N SER A 84 2.20 0.61 14.31
CA SER A 84 1.05 1.27 13.69
C SER A 84 1.23 1.41 12.18
N ILE A 85 2.40 1.86 11.73
CA ILE A 85 2.74 1.94 10.30
C ILE A 85 2.60 0.56 9.65
N ARG A 86 3.19 -0.48 10.25
CA ARG A 86 3.14 -1.84 9.71
C ARG A 86 1.72 -2.37 9.59
N PHE A 87 0.85 -2.08 10.55
CA PHE A 87 -0.56 -2.44 10.46
C PHE A 87 -1.21 -1.79 9.23
N LEU A 88 -0.99 -0.49 9.03
CA LEU A 88 -1.51 0.24 7.88
C LEU A 88 -0.97 -0.33 6.56
N VAL A 89 0.33 -0.65 6.49
CA VAL A 89 0.94 -1.24 5.29
C VAL A 89 0.36 -2.63 4.99
N LYS A 90 0.15 -3.46 6.02
CA LYS A 90 -0.53 -4.76 5.86
C LYS A 90 -1.94 -4.59 5.31
N LEU A 91 -2.69 -3.62 5.85
CA LEU A 91 -4.03 -3.32 5.37
C LEU A 91 -4.00 -2.82 3.92
N SER A 92 -3.07 -1.93 3.55
CA SER A 92 -2.90 -1.47 2.16
C SER A 92 -2.59 -2.61 1.20
N LEU A 93 -1.69 -3.53 1.58
CA LEU A 93 -1.35 -4.71 0.78
C LEU A 93 -2.55 -5.65 0.62
N PHE A 94 -3.32 -5.87 1.69
CA PHE A 94 -4.53 -6.67 1.65
C PHE A 94 -5.56 -6.07 0.69
N LEU A 95 -5.83 -4.77 0.80
CA LEU A 95 -6.76 -4.06 -0.07
C LEU A 95 -6.35 -4.11 -1.54
N GLU A 96 -5.05 -3.98 -1.84
CA GLU A 96 -4.55 -4.14 -3.22
C GLU A 96 -4.74 -5.55 -3.76
N TRP A 97 -4.47 -6.56 -2.94
CA TRP A 97 -4.68 -7.95 -3.33
C TRP A 97 -6.17 -8.25 -3.57
N THR A 98 -7.06 -7.79 -2.67
CA THR A 98 -8.51 -7.89 -2.84
C THR A 98 -8.98 -7.16 -4.10
N ARG A 99 -8.45 -5.96 -4.38
CA ARG A 99 -8.76 -5.22 -5.62
C ARG A 99 -8.39 -6.03 -6.85
N GLY A 100 -7.19 -6.61 -6.89
CA GLY A 100 -6.75 -7.48 -7.98
C GLY A 100 -7.67 -8.69 -8.17
N LEU A 101 -8.05 -9.36 -7.08
CA LEU A 101 -8.99 -10.48 -7.13
C LEU A 101 -10.37 -10.09 -7.67
N VAL A 102 -10.92 -8.97 -7.21
CA VAL A 102 -12.23 -8.48 -7.67
C VAL A 102 -12.20 -8.21 -9.17
N ILE A 103 -11.12 -7.59 -9.69
CA ILE A 103 -10.98 -7.35 -11.13
C ILE A 103 -10.98 -8.67 -11.91
N ILE A 104 -10.21 -9.66 -11.46
CA ILE A 104 -10.15 -10.99 -12.10
C ILE A 104 -11.53 -11.66 -12.09
N LEU A 105 -12.23 -11.66 -10.96
CA LEU A 105 -13.56 -12.26 -10.83
C LEU A 105 -14.59 -11.59 -11.75
N VAL A 106 -14.59 -10.25 -11.81
CA VAL A 106 -15.49 -9.50 -12.70
C VAL A 106 -15.21 -9.85 -14.16
N LEU A 107 -13.94 -9.94 -14.56
CA LEU A 107 -13.58 -10.33 -15.93
C LEU A 107 -14.06 -11.74 -16.27
N ILE A 108 -13.80 -12.73 -15.40
CA ILE A 108 -14.25 -14.12 -15.61
C ILE A 108 -15.78 -14.19 -15.71
N LEU A 109 -16.50 -13.57 -14.77
CA LEU A 109 -17.97 -13.55 -14.79
C LEU A 109 -18.53 -12.88 -16.04
N SER A 110 -17.91 -11.77 -16.50
CA SER A 110 -18.33 -11.10 -17.72
C SER A 110 -18.17 -11.98 -18.97
N GLN A 111 -17.09 -12.77 -19.03
CA GLN A 111 -16.85 -13.70 -20.14
C GLN A 111 -17.83 -14.89 -20.12
N LEU A 112 -18.10 -15.45 -18.94
CA LEU A 112 -19.07 -16.54 -18.79
C LEU A 112 -20.49 -16.10 -19.18
N LEU A 113 -20.91 -14.90 -18.77
CA LEU A 113 -22.21 -14.33 -19.13
C LEU A 113 -22.32 -14.04 -20.63
N TYR A 114 -21.24 -13.54 -21.24
CA TYR A 114 -21.21 -13.30 -22.69
C TYR A 114 -21.23 -14.60 -23.50
N SER A 115 -20.60 -15.67 -23.02
CA SER A 115 -20.60 -16.98 -23.69
C SER A 115 -21.94 -17.72 -23.59
N TYR A 116 -22.84 -17.31 -22.68
CA TYR A 116 -24.14 -17.94 -22.45
C TYR A 116 -25.30 -17.24 -23.20
N ASN A 117 -25.08 -16.02 -23.70
CA ASN A 117 -26.02 -15.25 -24.52
C ASN A 117 -25.62 -15.30 -25.99
#